data_AF-A0A293MR54-F1
#
_entry.id   AF-A0A293MR54-F1
#
_cell.length_a   1.000
_cell.length_b   1.000
_cell.length_c   1.000
_cell.angle_alpha   90.00
_cell.angle_beta   90.00
_cell.angle_gamma   90.00
#
_symmetry.space_group_name_H-M   'P 1'
#
loop_
_entity.id
_entity.type
_entity.pdbx_description
1 polymer ?
#
loop_
_entity_poly.entity_id
_entity_poly.type
_entity_poly.pdbx_seq_one_letter_code
_entity_poly.pdbx_strand_id
1 'polypeptide(L)'
;MWRAAAFVILLVTGPCRSSRARREVSELCTNDVDRQARVERFVENVRKSLQEEEPFHLPSEIGAMRLTDGVLWGLSNFELRHEPQIVCSDTKANITLLLGLQRPHVRYRWNFVPFPGVTGQFIAHSERATVDVLLEAPLSTGTATVKSLRVTELSQVWIKVPSVPVIGWIASQIGNLGAMFTRNNLRRFLQDNLRSAIQRTLDKHPL
;
A
#
# COMPACT_ATOMS: atom_id res chain seq x y z
N MET A 1 64.91 -28.88 2.59
CA MET A 1 63.83 -28.52 1.65
C MET A 1 62.53 -29.14 2.15
N TRP A 2 61.67 -28.35 2.79
CA TRP A 2 60.34 -28.78 3.25
C TRP A 2 59.31 -27.89 2.55
N ARG A 3 58.39 -28.47 1.78
CA ARG A 3 57.27 -27.76 1.18
C ARG A 3 56.02 -28.07 2.01
N ALA A 4 55.57 -27.09 2.78
CA ALA A 4 54.28 -27.13 3.45
C ALA A 4 53.16 -26.98 2.40
N ALA A 5 52.23 -27.93 2.37
CA ALA A 5 51.00 -27.84 1.60
C ALA A 5 49.98 -26.99 2.38
N ALA A 6 49.60 -25.85 1.84
CA ALA A 6 48.51 -25.04 2.35
C ALA A 6 47.17 -25.64 1.88
N PHE A 7 46.39 -26.19 2.81
CA PHE A 7 45.00 -26.56 2.58
C PHE A 7 44.14 -25.30 2.68
N VAL A 8 43.69 -24.78 1.53
CA VAL A 8 42.68 -23.72 1.48
C VAL A 8 41.32 -24.39 1.62
N ILE A 9 40.73 -24.32 2.82
CA ILE A 9 39.33 -24.68 3.04
C ILE A 9 38.50 -23.52 2.48
N LEU A 10 37.98 -23.69 1.26
CA LEU A 10 36.93 -22.83 0.72
C LEU A 10 35.63 -23.13 1.47
N LEU A 11 35.34 -22.31 2.49
CA LEU A 11 34.00 -22.19 3.06
C LEU A 11 33.06 -21.68 1.98
N VAL A 12 32.31 -22.61 1.36
CA VAL A 12 31.19 -22.30 0.47
C VAL A 12 30.04 -21.78 1.34
N THR A 13 30.03 -20.48 1.62
CA THR A 13 28.82 -19.79 2.08
C THR A 13 27.95 -19.46 0.87
N GLY A 14 27.31 -20.49 0.33
CA GLY A 14 26.26 -20.38 -0.70
C GLY A 14 24.90 -20.01 -0.10
N PRO A 15 24.01 -19.35 -0.87
CA PRO A 15 22.86 -18.62 -0.36
C PRO A 15 21.69 -19.56 -0.01
N CYS A 16 21.57 -19.97 1.26
CA CYS A 16 20.43 -20.79 1.72
C CYS A 16 19.05 -20.10 1.64
N ARG A 17 18.98 -18.83 1.22
CA ARG A 17 17.72 -18.08 1.13
C ARG A 17 16.99 -18.27 -0.21
N SER A 18 17.70 -18.52 -1.31
CA SER A 18 17.07 -18.58 -2.64
C SER A 18 16.37 -19.91 -2.92
N SER A 19 16.89 -21.02 -2.40
CA SER A 19 16.29 -22.35 -2.61
C SER A 19 14.95 -22.51 -1.87
N ARG A 20 14.77 -21.83 -0.73
CA ARG A 20 13.55 -21.87 0.08
C ARG A 20 12.40 -21.10 -0.56
N ALA A 21 12.66 -19.85 -0.97
CA ALA A 21 11.69 -19.02 -1.69
C ALA A 21 11.26 -19.67 -3.02
N ARG A 22 12.20 -20.32 -3.73
CA ARG A 22 11.90 -21.06 -4.97
C ARG A 22 10.94 -22.24 -4.73
N ARG A 23 11.05 -22.91 -3.59
CA ARG A 23 10.16 -24.02 -3.20
C ARG A 23 8.77 -23.48 -2.83
N GLU A 24 8.70 -22.43 -2.02
CA GLU A 24 7.44 -21.84 -1.54
C GLU A 24 6.54 -21.35 -2.68
N VAL A 25 7.10 -20.65 -3.68
CA VAL A 25 6.31 -20.17 -4.83
C VAL A 25 5.95 -21.30 -5.80
N SER A 26 6.81 -22.32 -5.95
CA SER A 26 6.45 -23.52 -6.74
C SER A 26 5.30 -24.30 -6.12
N GLU A 27 5.20 -24.30 -4.78
CA GLU A 27 4.14 -24.96 -4.03
C GLU A 27 2.79 -24.23 -4.14
N LEU A 28 2.78 -22.92 -4.42
CA LEU A 28 1.54 -22.16 -4.74
C LEU A 28 0.87 -22.66 -6.03
N CYS A 29 1.64 -23.28 -6.92
CA CYS A 29 1.20 -23.77 -8.23
C CYS A 29 0.86 -25.27 -8.24
N THR A 30 1.09 -25.99 -7.14
CA THR A 30 0.66 -27.38 -6.95
C THR A 30 -0.60 -27.41 -6.09
N ASN A 31 -1.65 -28.11 -6.52
CA ASN A 31 -2.90 -28.22 -5.76
C ASN A 31 -2.65 -28.88 -4.40
N ASP A 32 -2.93 -28.18 -3.31
CA ASP A 32 -3.55 -28.77 -2.12
C ASP A 32 -4.08 -27.68 -1.19
N VAL A 33 -4.90 -28.11 -0.21
CA VAL A 33 -5.58 -27.34 0.85
C VAL A 33 -4.72 -26.24 1.52
N ASP A 34 -3.39 -26.34 1.45
CA ASP A 34 -2.42 -25.37 1.95
C ASP A 34 -2.35 -24.06 1.16
N ARG A 35 -2.82 -24.02 -0.09
CA ARG A 35 -2.76 -22.81 -0.93
C ARG A 35 -3.56 -21.67 -0.31
N GLN A 36 -4.77 -21.97 0.16
CA GLN A 36 -5.67 -20.97 0.73
C GLN A 36 -5.11 -20.43 2.05
N ALA A 37 -4.62 -21.30 2.93
CA ALA A 37 -4.03 -20.92 4.21
C ALA A 37 -2.78 -20.02 4.04
N ARG A 38 -1.98 -20.24 2.98
CA ARG A 38 -0.82 -19.37 2.68
C ARG A 38 -1.26 -17.97 2.25
N VAL A 39 -2.25 -17.88 1.36
CA VAL A 39 -2.73 -16.57 0.91
C VAL A 39 -3.44 -15.83 2.03
N GLU A 40 -4.21 -16.51 2.88
CA GLU A 40 -4.82 -15.92 4.06
C GLU A 40 -3.77 -15.38 5.03
N ARG A 41 -2.70 -16.15 5.29
CA ARG A 41 -1.57 -15.69 6.12
C ARG A 41 -0.87 -14.48 5.49
N PHE A 42 -0.69 -14.48 4.17
CA PHE A 42 -0.13 -13.33 3.46
C PHE A 42 -1.01 -12.09 3.61
N VAL A 43 -2.32 -12.23 3.39
CA VAL A 43 -3.29 -11.14 3.55
C VAL A 43 -3.28 -10.60 4.98
N GLU A 44 -3.20 -11.47 5.97
CA GLU A 44 -3.09 -11.07 7.38
C GLU A 44 -1.76 -10.36 7.69
N ASN A 45 -0.65 -10.80 7.09
CA ASN A 45 0.63 -10.10 7.23
C ASN A 45 0.60 -8.71 6.58
N VAL A 46 -0.06 -8.55 5.44
CA VAL A 46 -0.29 -7.24 4.81
C VAL A 46 -1.14 -6.36 5.73
N ARG A 47 -2.20 -6.91 6.30
CA ARG A 47 -3.05 -6.20 7.28
C ARG A 47 -2.24 -5.70 8.48
N LYS A 48 -1.45 -6.56 9.11
CA LYS A 48 -0.58 -6.19 10.23
C LYS A 48 0.46 -5.15 9.84
N SER A 49 1.12 -5.32 8.69
CA SER A 49 2.10 -4.36 8.20
C SER A 49 1.48 -2.99 7.91
N LEU A 50 0.26 -2.94 7.38
CA LEU A 50 -0.48 -1.69 7.21
C LEU A 50 -0.82 -1.08 8.57
N GLN A 51 -1.26 -1.89 9.54
CA GLN A 51 -1.61 -1.42 10.87
C GLN A 51 -0.40 -0.83 11.63
N GLU A 52 0.79 -1.41 11.47
CA GLU A 52 2.03 -0.91 12.08
C GLU A 52 2.51 0.42 11.47
N GLU A 53 2.25 0.63 10.18
CA GLU A 53 2.66 1.85 9.46
C GLU A 53 1.60 2.97 9.50
N GLU A 54 0.40 2.68 10.00
CA GLU A 54 -0.65 3.69 10.17
C GLU A 54 -0.37 4.61 11.37
N PRO A 55 -0.58 5.94 11.23
CA PRO A 55 -1.04 6.64 10.04
C PRO A 55 0.07 6.93 9.01
N PHE A 56 -0.27 6.85 7.73
CA PHE A 56 0.65 7.17 6.63
C PHE A 56 0.77 8.69 6.45
N HIS A 57 2.00 9.20 6.52
CA HIS A 57 2.26 10.62 6.28
C HIS A 57 2.16 10.98 4.81
N LEU A 58 1.45 12.07 4.54
CA LEU A 58 1.19 12.56 3.18
C LEU A 58 2.14 13.72 2.87
N PRO A 59 2.58 13.87 1.61
CA PRO A 59 3.40 15.00 1.21
C PRO A 59 2.64 16.30 1.44
N SER A 60 3.40 17.33 1.83
CA SER A 60 2.87 18.69 1.89
C SER A 60 2.74 19.24 0.48
N GLU A 61 1.60 19.87 0.20
CA GLU A 61 1.37 20.55 -1.08
C GLU A 61 1.43 22.05 -0.88
N ILE A 62 2.15 22.74 -1.77
CA ILE A 62 2.37 24.18 -1.70
C ILE A 62 1.64 24.83 -2.87
N GLY A 63 0.62 25.63 -2.55
CA GLY A 63 -0.11 26.48 -3.48
C GLY A 63 -0.69 27.70 -2.75
N ALA A 64 -1.71 28.34 -3.32
CA ALA A 64 -2.44 29.43 -2.64
C ALA A 64 -3.00 28.99 -1.28
N MET A 65 -3.37 27.70 -1.19
CA MET A 65 -3.55 27.01 0.07
C MET A 65 -2.40 26.02 0.27
N ARG A 66 -1.69 26.16 1.39
CA ARG A 66 -0.60 25.26 1.78
C ARG A 66 -1.17 24.14 2.63
N LEU A 67 -0.99 22.90 2.20
CA LEU A 67 -1.42 21.70 2.90
C LEU A 67 -0.22 21.09 3.62
N THR A 68 -0.34 20.88 4.93
CA THR A 68 0.73 20.32 5.77
C THR A 68 0.18 19.27 6.72
N ASP A 69 1.09 18.48 7.31
CA ASP A 69 0.79 17.45 8.31
C ASP A 69 -0.30 16.47 7.84
N GLY A 70 -0.27 16.15 6.56
CA GLY A 70 -1.19 15.21 5.97
C GLY A 70 -1.02 13.82 6.58
N VAL A 71 -2.12 13.16 6.92
CA VAL A 71 -2.13 11.77 7.38
C VAL A 71 -3.30 10.98 6.75
N LEU A 72 -3.04 9.73 6.37
CA LEU A 72 -4.02 8.74 5.88
C LEU A 72 -4.07 7.55 6.84
N TRP A 73 -5.27 7.06 7.14
CA TRP A 73 -5.46 5.87 7.97
C TRP A 73 -6.74 5.12 7.57
N GLY A 74 -6.91 3.90 8.08
CA GLY A 74 -8.05 3.02 7.76
C GLY A 74 -7.84 2.17 6.50
N LEU A 75 -6.60 2.00 6.06
CA LEU A 75 -6.19 1.05 5.03
C LEU A 75 -6.04 -0.37 5.59
N SER A 76 -5.65 -0.52 6.86
CA SER A 76 -5.45 -1.81 7.52
C SER A 76 -6.76 -2.64 7.64
N ASN A 77 -7.90 -1.98 7.83
CA ASN A 77 -9.22 -2.61 7.96
C ASN A 77 -9.83 -3.03 6.61
N PHE A 78 -9.00 -3.49 5.66
CA PHE A 78 -9.47 -3.94 4.37
C PHE A 78 -10.06 -5.35 4.43
N GLU A 79 -11.03 -5.61 3.57
CA GLU A 79 -11.65 -6.92 3.37
C GLU A 79 -11.35 -7.43 1.96
N LEU A 80 -11.25 -8.75 1.80
CA LEU A 80 -11.21 -9.35 0.48
C LEU A 80 -12.62 -9.35 -0.12
N ARG A 81 -12.77 -8.74 -1.29
CA ARG A 81 -14.05 -8.70 -2.03
C ARG A 81 -14.34 -10.01 -2.75
N HIS A 82 -13.31 -10.77 -3.06
CA HIS A 82 -13.39 -12.11 -3.64
C HIS A 82 -12.20 -12.95 -3.16
N GLU A 83 -12.30 -14.26 -3.33
CA GLU A 83 -11.17 -15.17 -3.08
C GLU A 83 -10.00 -14.81 -4.01
N PRO A 84 -8.76 -14.72 -3.49
CA PRO A 84 -7.57 -14.43 -4.29
C PRO A 84 -7.43 -15.37 -5.48
N GLN A 85 -7.23 -14.79 -6.67
CA GLN A 85 -7.08 -15.58 -7.90
C GLN A 85 -5.61 -15.79 -8.18
N ILE A 86 -5.18 -17.07 -8.22
CA ILE A 86 -3.80 -17.45 -8.54
C ILE A 86 -3.78 -18.08 -9.92
N VAL A 87 -3.01 -17.49 -10.83
CA VAL A 87 -2.77 -18.03 -12.18
C VAL A 87 -1.29 -18.33 -12.32
N CYS A 88 -0.96 -19.60 -12.39
CA CYS A 88 0.41 -20.06 -12.63
C CYS A 88 0.68 -20.22 -14.13
N SER A 89 1.89 -19.85 -14.52
CA SER A 89 2.48 -20.09 -15.83
C SER A 89 3.84 -20.78 -15.63
N ASP A 90 4.46 -21.23 -16.72
CA ASP A 90 5.72 -21.99 -16.65
C ASP A 90 6.88 -21.25 -15.95
N THR A 91 6.81 -19.91 -15.88
CA THR A 91 7.91 -19.08 -15.36
C THR A 91 7.53 -18.24 -14.15
N LYS A 92 6.23 -18.11 -13.83
CA LYS A 92 5.74 -17.19 -12.79
C LYS A 92 4.34 -17.53 -12.31
N ALA A 93 4.03 -17.12 -11.09
CA ALA A 93 2.68 -17.06 -10.54
C ALA A 93 2.18 -15.61 -10.49
N ASN A 94 0.97 -15.38 -11.00
CA ASN A 94 0.27 -14.11 -10.86
C ASN A 94 -0.83 -14.27 -9.81
N ILE A 95 -0.90 -13.34 -8.86
CA ILE A 95 -1.88 -13.36 -7.78
C ILE A 95 -2.68 -12.06 -7.86
N THR A 96 -4.00 -12.19 -7.98
CA THR A 96 -4.92 -11.05 -8.06
C THR A 96 -5.74 -10.96 -6.78
N LEU A 97 -5.71 -9.80 -6.14
CA LEU A 97 -6.40 -9.50 -4.89
C LEU A 97 -7.30 -8.29 -5.12
N LEU A 98 -8.59 -8.42 -4.76
CA LEU A 98 -9.50 -7.28 -4.75
C LEU A 98 -9.82 -6.90 -3.31
N LEU A 99 -9.26 -5.78 -2.89
CA LEU A 99 -9.36 -5.27 -1.53
C LEU A 99 -10.47 -4.22 -1.46
N GLY A 100 -11.39 -4.39 -0.52
CA GLY A 100 -12.38 -3.40 -0.13
C GLY A 100 -11.91 -2.65 1.10
N LEU A 101 -11.52 -1.39 0.94
CA LEU A 101 -11.22 -0.50 2.06
C LEU A 101 -12.52 0.02 2.66
N GLN A 102 -12.66 -0.14 3.98
CA GLN A 102 -13.78 0.42 4.73
C GLN A 102 -13.36 1.74 5.35
N ARG A 103 -14.02 2.83 4.94
CA ARG A 103 -13.81 4.16 5.52
C ARG A 103 -12.34 4.62 5.56
N PRO A 104 -11.61 4.66 4.43
CA PRO A 104 -10.31 5.30 4.43
C PRO A 104 -10.46 6.80 4.73
N HIS A 105 -9.61 7.30 5.62
CA HIS A 105 -9.66 8.68 6.13
C HIS A 105 -8.37 9.42 5.81
N VAL A 106 -8.50 10.66 5.36
CA VAL A 106 -7.40 11.59 5.14
C VAL A 106 -7.63 12.84 5.96
N ARG A 107 -6.59 13.35 6.61
CA ARG A 107 -6.60 14.65 7.28
C ARG A 107 -5.40 15.45 6.83
N TYR A 108 -5.62 16.74 6.61
CA TYR A 108 -4.55 17.72 6.46
C TYR A 108 -4.84 18.93 7.31
N ARG A 109 -3.78 19.65 7.65
CA ARG A 109 -3.85 21.04 8.06
C ARG A 109 -3.67 21.90 6.82
N TRP A 110 -4.33 23.06 6.82
CA TRP A 110 -4.19 24.01 5.74
C TRP A 110 -3.90 25.41 6.29
N ASN A 111 -3.14 26.18 5.52
CA ASN A 111 -2.87 27.59 5.76
C ASN A 111 -3.07 28.36 4.44
N PHE A 112 -3.80 29.46 4.49
CA PHE A 112 -4.01 30.31 3.32
C PHE A 112 -2.87 31.32 3.17
N VAL A 113 -2.03 31.11 2.16
CA VAL A 113 -0.79 31.89 1.98
C VAL A 113 -1.03 33.40 1.87
N PRO A 114 -2.08 33.90 1.17
CA PRO A 114 -2.34 35.33 1.10
C PRO A 114 -2.77 35.99 2.43
N PHE A 115 -3.31 35.23 3.39
CA PHE A 115 -3.78 35.77 4.68
C PHE A 115 -3.17 34.97 5.86
N PRO A 116 -2.00 35.38 6.36
CA PRO A 116 -1.37 34.71 7.49
C PRO A 116 -2.28 34.74 8.72
N GLY A 117 -2.45 33.58 9.36
CA GLY A 117 -3.37 33.38 10.49
C GLY A 117 -4.68 32.68 10.12
N VAL A 118 -5.03 32.63 8.83
CA VAL A 118 -6.17 31.83 8.37
C VAL A 118 -5.70 30.39 8.13
N THR A 119 -5.94 29.58 9.16
CA THR A 119 -5.57 28.16 9.16
C THR A 119 -6.76 27.31 9.57
N GLY A 120 -6.70 26.05 9.20
CA GLY A 120 -7.71 25.08 9.63
C GLY A 120 -7.25 23.66 9.39
N GLN A 121 -8.19 22.74 9.54
CA GLN A 121 -8.01 21.35 9.16
C GLN A 121 -9.15 20.97 8.24
N PHE A 122 -8.92 19.97 7.39
CA PHE A 122 -10.02 19.22 6.81
C PHE A 122 -9.76 17.73 6.97
N ILE A 123 -10.86 16.99 7.02
CA ILE A 123 -10.88 15.55 7.11
C ILE A 123 -11.74 15.06 5.94
N ALA A 124 -11.11 14.41 4.97
CA ALA A 124 -11.79 13.71 3.91
C ALA A 124 -11.96 12.24 4.30
N HIS A 125 -13.10 11.64 3.98
CA HIS A 125 -13.28 10.20 4.09
C HIS A 125 -14.13 9.70 2.94
N SER A 126 -13.86 8.48 2.50
CA SER A 126 -14.70 7.77 1.54
C SER A 126 -15.44 6.68 2.30
N GLU A 127 -16.70 6.40 2.00
CA GLU A 127 -17.39 5.28 2.66
C GLU A 127 -16.75 3.93 2.31
N ARG A 128 -16.36 3.78 1.04
CA ARG A 128 -15.77 2.56 0.49
C ARG A 128 -14.85 2.90 -0.68
N ALA A 129 -13.69 2.27 -0.71
CA ALA A 129 -12.83 2.20 -1.88
C ALA A 129 -12.52 0.74 -2.23
N THR A 130 -12.44 0.44 -3.51
CA THR A 130 -12.08 -0.90 -4.01
C THR A 130 -10.75 -0.80 -4.72
N VAL A 131 -9.81 -1.69 -4.41
CA VAL A 131 -8.43 -1.69 -4.92
C VAL A 131 -8.12 -3.06 -5.48
N ASP A 132 -7.79 -3.09 -6.76
CA ASP A 132 -7.29 -4.27 -7.46
C ASP A 132 -5.76 -4.30 -7.36
N VAL A 133 -5.21 -5.41 -6.89
CA VAL A 133 -3.77 -5.61 -6.70
C VAL A 133 -3.35 -6.86 -7.47
N LEU A 134 -2.39 -6.69 -8.37
CA LEU A 134 -1.73 -7.77 -9.09
C LEU A 134 -0.32 -7.93 -8.56
N LEU A 135 -0.04 -9.09 -7.99
CA LEU A 135 1.29 -9.51 -7.59
C LEU A 135 1.84 -10.47 -8.63
N GLU A 136 3.13 -10.34 -8.94
CA GLU A 136 3.85 -11.27 -9.80
C GLU A 136 5.02 -11.87 -9.02
N ALA A 137 5.04 -13.20 -8.92
CA ALA A 137 6.10 -13.97 -8.26
C ALA A 137 6.82 -14.83 -9.31
N PRO A 138 8.08 -14.53 -9.68
CA PRO A 138 8.86 -15.38 -10.55
C PRO A 138 9.16 -16.71 -9.86
N LEU A 139 8.95 -17.84 -10.56
CA LEU A 139 9.24 -19.17 -10.02
C LEU A 139 10.74 -19.42 -9.83
N SER A 140 11.61 -18.58 -10.40
CA SER A 140 13.06 -18.68 -10.26
C SER A 140 13.59 -18.07 -8.97
N THR A 141 13.04 -16.94 -8.54
CA THR A 141 13.50 -16.16 -7.38
C THR A 141 12.61 -16.33 -6.15
N GLY A 142 11.32 -16.63 -6.36
CA GLY A 142 10.33 -16.77 -5.30
C GLY A 142 9.92 -15.44 -4.64
N THR A 143 10.41 -14.29 -5.12
CA THR A 143 10.09 -12.99 -4.55
C THR A 143 8.91 -12.37 -5.31
N ALA A 144 7.75 -12.26 -4.65
CA ALA A 144 6.62 -11.53 -5.23
C ALA A 144 6.88 -10.03 -5.26
N THR A 145 6.38 -9.40 -6.31
CA THR A 145 6.45 -7.95 -6.50
C THR A 145 5.08 -7.42 -6.88
N VAL A 146 4.78 -6.19 -6.46
CA VAL A 146 3.55 -5.50 -6.87
C VAL A 146 3.69 -5.06 -8.32
N LYS A 147 3.03 -5.77 -9.24
CA LYS A 147 3.06 -5.45 -10.67
C LYS A 147 2.14 -4.27 -10.98
N SER A 148 0.88 -4.37 -10.56
CA SER A 148 -0.08 -3.28 -10.68
C SER A 148 -0.92 -3.15 -9.43
N LEU A 149 -1.25 -1.92 -9.08
CA LEU A 149 -2.21 -1.62 -8.04
C LEU A 149 -3.11 -0.51 -8.53
N ARG A 150 -4.41 -0.78 -8.60
CA ARG A 150 -5.40 0.13 -9.15
C ARG A 150 -6.60 0.22 -8.21
N VAL A 151 -6.79 1.37 -7.58
CA VAL A 151 -8.10 1.73 -7.02
C VAL A 151 -9.12 1.70 -8.16
N THR A 152 -10.11 0.82 -8.15
CA THR A 152 -11.14 0.65 -9.19
C THR A 152 -12.39 1.47 -8.89
N GLU A 153 -12.71 1.61 -7.62
CA GLU A 153 -13.89 2.31 -7.12
C GLU A 153 -13.51 3.22 -5.95
N LEU A 154 -14.11 4.40 -5.91
CA LEU A 154 -14.01 5.34 -4.79
C LEU A 154 -15.40 5.97 -4.59
N SER A 155 -16.15 5.44 -3.65
CA SER A 155 -17.53 5.84 -3.38
C SER A 155 -17.58 7.00 -2.38
N GLN A 156 -18.56 7.89 -2.57
CA GLN A 156 -18.98 8.94 -1.63
C GLN A 156 -17.84 9.56 -0.79
N VAL A 157 -17.17 10.56 -1.36
CA VAL A 157 -16.13 11.31 -0.66
C VAL A 157 -16.79 12.46 0.10
N TRP A 158 -16.65 12.42 1.42
CA TRP A 158 -17.16 13.44 2.34
C TRP A 158 -15.99 14.24 2.90
N ILE A 159 -16.09 15.56 2.83
CA ILE A 159 -15.09 16.48 3.36
C ILE A 159 -15.69 17.23 4.53
N LYS A 160 -15.05 17.14 5.70
CA LYS A 160 -15.39 17.89 6.90
C LYS A 160 -14.31 18.91 7.16
N VAL A 161 -14.67 20.18 7.34
CA VAL A 161 -13.72 21.25 7.66
C VAL A 161 -14.05 21.77 9.07
N PRO A 162 -13.45 21.22 10.13
CA PRO A 162 -13.72 21.67 11.49
C PRO A 162 -13.28 23.13 11.70
N SER A 163 -14.08 23.86 12.50
CA SER A 163 -13.73 25.15 13.08
C SER A 163 -13.47 26.29 12.09
N VAL A 164 -14.21 26.34 10.98
CA VAL A 164 -14.21 27.51 10.09
C VAL A 164 -15.21 28.55 10.60
N PRO A 165 -14.80 29.75 11.02
CA PRO A 165 -15.75 30.83 11.25
C PRO A 165 -16.48 31.12 9.94
N VAL A 166 -17.82 31.16 9.98
CA VAL A 166 -18.71 31.31 8.83
C VAL A 166 -18.60 32.73 8.27
N ILE A 167 -17.45 33.06 7.69
CA ILE A 167 -17.24 34.26 6.89
C ILE A 167 -17.28 33.79 5.44
N GLY A 168 -18.22 34.30 4.65
CA GLY A 168 -18.58 33.75 3.33
C GLY A 168 -17.42 33.57 2.34
N TRP A 169 -16.30 34.28 2.51
CA TRP A 169 -15.11 34.12 1.66
C TRP A 169 -14.34 32.81 1.92
N ILE A 170 -14.44 32.19 3.11
CA ILE A 170 -13.76 30.91 3.38
C ILE A 170 -14.52 29.75 2.71
N ALA A 171 -15.84 29.87 2.53
CA ALA A 171 -16.64 28.87 1.84
C ALA A 171 -16.18 28.64 0.38
N SER A 172 -15.78 29.70 -0.34
CA SER A 172 -15.23 29.55 -1.70
C SER A 172 -13.88 28.83 -1.71
N GLN A 173 -13.09 28.95 -0.64
CA GLN A 173 -11.81 28.24 -0.49
C GLN A 173 -12.00 26.77 -0.10
N ILE A 174 -13.06 26.44 0.65
CA ILE A 174 -13.48 25.04 0.88
C ILE A 174 -13.89 24.37 -0.44
N GLY A 175 -14.52 25.12 -1.36
CA GLY A 175 -14.78 24.66 -2.72
C GLY A 175 -13.50 24.29 -3.48
N ASN A 176 -12.47 25.14 -3.39
CA ASN A 176 -11.15 24.88 -3.98
C ASN A 176 -10.43 23.68 -3.34
N LEU A 177 -10.58 23.49 -2.02
CA LEU A 177 -10.11 22.29 -1.31
C LEU A 177 -10.77 21.02 -1.85
N GLY A 178 -12.09 21.05 -2.06
CA GLY A 178 -12.82 19.93 -2.67
C GLY A 178 -12.36 19.63 -4.10
N ALA A 179 -11.99 20.65 -4.87
CA ALA A 179 -11.42 20.50 -6.21
C ALA A 179 -9.97 19.98 -6.20
N MET A 180 -9.18 20.29 -5.17
CA MET A 180 -7.82 19.75 -5.02
C MET A 180 -7.84 18.28 -4.59
N PHE A 181 -8.76 17.93 -3.67
CA PHE A 181 -9.12 16.55 -3.30
C PHE A 181 -10.03 15.88 -4.32
N THR A 182 -9.75 16.09 -5.61
CA THR A 182 -10.42 15.33 -6.66
C THR A 182 -10.20 13.83 -6.46
N ARG A 183 -11.19 13.05 -6.90
CA ARG A 183 -11.14 11.58 -6.90
C ARG A 183 -9.83 11.05 -7.52
N ASN A 184 -9.28 11.71 -8.53
CA ASN A 184 -8.06 11.26 -9.22
C ASN A 184 -6.79 11.39 -8.36
N ASN A 185 -6.64 12.50 -7.62
CA ASN A 185 -5.49 12.69 -6.74
C ASN A 185 -5.53 11.72 -5.56
N LEU A 186 -6.71 11.56 -4.94
CA LEU A 186 -6.91 10.57 -3.88
C LEU A 186 -6.68 9.14 -4.38
N ARG A 187 -7.10 8.83 -5.61
CA ARG A 187 -6.90 7.53 -6.26
C ARG A 187 -5.41 7.22 -6.44
N ARG A 188 -4.63 8.13 -7.03
CA ARG A 188 -3.17 7.97 -7.21
C ARG A 188 -2.47 7.82 -5.87
N PHE A 189 -2.84 8.65 -4.90
CA PHE A 189 -2.26 8.63 -3.58
C PHE A 189 -2.46 7.28 -2.86
N LEU A 190 -3.70 6.79 -2.82
CA LEU A 190 -4.03 5.47 -2.30
C LEU A 190 -3.24 4.39 -3.03
N GLN A 191 -3.07 4.52 -4.35
CA GLN A 191 -2.31 3.57 -5.13
C GLN A 191 -0.84 3.49 -4.71
N ASP A 192 -0.17 4.63 -4.59
CA ASP A 192 1.27 4.69 -4.27
C ASP A 192 1.58 4.19 -2.85
N ASN A 193 0.72 4.51 -1.89
CA ASN A 193 0.93 4.12 -0.49
C ASN A 193 0.65 2.64 -0.26
N LEU A 194 -0.48 2.13 -0.79
CA LEU A 194 -0.76 0.71 -0.73
C LEU A 194 0.30 -0.10 -1.47
N ARG A 195 0.78 0.39 -2.62
CA ARG A 195 1.85 -0.28 -3.37
C ARG A 195 3.11 -0.37 -2.53
N SER A 196 3.52 0.73 -1.92
CA SER A 196 4.72 0.80 -1.09
C SER A 196 4.61 -0.11 0.14
N ALA A 197 3.47 -0.10 0.83
CA ALA A 197 3.23 -0.93 1.99
C ALA A 197 3.22 -2.43 1.65
N ILE A 198 2.47 -2.83 0.61
CA ILE A 198 2.42 -4.24 0.18
C ILE A 198 3.81 -4.71 -0.28
N GLN A 199 4.56 -3.87 -1.01
CA GLN A 199 5.92 -4.22 -1.41
C GLN A 199 6.84 -4.40 -0.21
N ARG A 200 6.78 -3.52 0.80
CA ARG A 200 7.56 -3.70 2.06
C ARG A 200 7.17 -4.98 2.79
N THR A 201 5.89 -5.35 2.80
CA THR A 201 5.45 -6.63 3.39
C THR A 201 6.05 -7.80 2.62
N LEU A 202 6.03 -7.77 1.29
CA LEU A 202 6.62 -8.81 0.42
C LEU A 202 8.12 -8.95 0.62
N ASP A 203 8.83 -7.84 0.80
CA ASP A 203 10.28 -7.85 1.05
C ASP A 203 10.63 -8.45 2.43
N LYS A 204 9.75 -8.28 3.43
CA LYS A 204 9.91 -8.84 4.78
C LYS A 204 9.47 -10.31 4.87
N HIS A 205 8.37 -10.66 4.20
CA HIS A 205 7.73 -11.97 4.21
C HIS A 205 7.46 -12.41 2.77
N PRO A 206 8.40 -13.10 2.11
CA PRO A 206 8.15 -13.68 0.78
C PRO A 206 7.00 -14.68 0.85
N LEU A 207 6.29 -14.83 -0.26
CA LEU A 207 5.13 -15.72 -0.42
C LEU A 207 5.49 -17.19 -0.35
#